data_AF-A0A9X3LG99-F1
#
_entry.id   AF-A0A9X3LG99-F1
#
_cell.length_a   1.000
_cell.length_b   1.000
_cell.length_c   1.000
_cell.angle_alpha   90.00
_cell.angle_beta   90.00
_cell.angle_gamma   90.00
#
_symmetry.space_group_name_H-M   'P 1'
#
loop_
_entity.id
_entity.type
_entity.pdbx_description
1 polymer ?
#
loop_
_entity_poly.entity_id
_entity_poly.type
_entity_poly.pdbx_seq_one_letter_code
_entity_poly.pdbx_strand_id
1 'polypeptide(L)'
;MKKIFVMWLFILLIISGCSMEVQEFKGPTSESASYAAILIVNGDQYLSVGTKNQGEYTLGEEVGKVATRLPPEVLPKDDFASNYLDEGTIIYSVKEDNEVFLVETNEEDVYEVFEKSS
;
A
#
# COMPACT_ATOMS: atom_id res chain seq x y z
N MET A 1 33.34 56.27 -5.74
CA MET A 1 32.14 57.08 -6.05
C MET A 1 31.42 56.46 -7.23
N LYS A 2 30.11 56.21 -7.10
CA LYS A 2 29.05 56.23 -8.15
C LYS A 2 29.47 55.68 -9.54
N LYS A 3 28.83 54.65 -10.12
CA LYS A 3 27.39 54.39 -10.35
C LYS A 3 27.31 52.89 -10.75
N ILE A 4 26.56 52.01 -10.09
CA ILE A 4 25.13 51.71 -10.31
C ILE A 4 24.70 51.78 -11.78
N PHE A 5 24.04 50.69 -12.21
CA PHE A 5 23.32 50.49 -13.48
C PHE A 5 24.26 50.45 -14.69
N VAL A 6 24.28 49.37 -15.46
CA VAL A 6 23.22 49.08 -16.43
C VAL A 6 23.27 47.58 -16.74
N MET A 7 22.15 46.91 -16.49
CA MET A 7 21.54 45.93 -17.41
C MET A 7 22.40 44.68 -17.69
N TRP A 8 22.25 43.60 -16.93
CA TRP A 8 21.08 42.72 -17.01
C TRP A 8 20.67 42.53 -18.47
N LEU A 9 21.18 41.48 -19.13
CA LEU A 9 20.42 40.63 -20.06
C LEU A 9 21.41 39.84 -20.92
N PHE A 10 22.02 38.80 -20.37
CA PHE A 10 22.22 37.57 -21.13
C PHE A 10 22.30 36.46 -20.10
N ILE A 11 21.09 36.15 -19.64
CA ILE A 11 20.70 34.95 -18.94
C ILE A 11 21.52 33.79 -19.49
N LEU A 12 22.39 33.29 -18.62
CA LEU A 12 23.08 32.02 -18.72
C LEU A 12 22.01 30.94 -18.87
N LEU A 13 21.70 30.59 -20.12
CA LEU A 13 21.00 29.37 -20.51
C LEU A 13 21.93 28.18 -20.20
N ILE A 14 21.98 27.81 -18.93
CA ILE A 14 22.46 26.50 -18.47
C ILE A 14 21.31 25.91 -17.67
N ILE A 15 20.27 25.49 -18.38
CA ILE A 15 19.38 24.46 -17.88
C ILE A 15 19.88 23.17 -18.50
N SER A 16 20.59 22.40 -17.67
CA SER A 16 20.98 21.02 -17.90
C SER A 16 19.84 20.24 -18.53
N GLY A 17 20.07 19.71 -19.74
CA GLY A 17 19.29 18.60 -20.23
C GLY A 17 19.61 17.38 -19.36
N CYS A 18 18.73 17.07 -18.42
CA CYS A 18 18.68 15.73 -17.86
C CYS A 18 18.31 14.79 -19.00
N SER A 19 19.31 14.05 -19.48
CA SER A 19 19.11 12.81 -20.22
C SER A 19 18.21 11.94 -19.35
N MET A 20 16.95 11.78 -19.74
CA MET A 20 16.13 10.68 -19.22
C MET A 20 16.66 9.41 -19.89
N GLU A 21 17.68 8.80 -19.29
CA GLU A 21 17.80 7.35 -19.38
C GLU A 21 16.51 6.79 -18.76
N VAL A 22 15.59 6.38 -19.62
CA VAL A 22 14.55 5.44 -19.22
C VAL A 22 15.32 4.16 -18.89
N GLN A 23 15.67 4.01 -17.62
CA GLN A 23 16.00 2.72 -17.05
C GLN A 23 14.73 1.89 -17.18
N GLU A 24 14.64 1.12 -18.27
CA GLU A 24 13.85 -0.10 -18.29
C GLU A 24 14.32 -0.94 -17.11
N PHE A 25 13.59 -0.88 -16.00
CA PHE A 25 13.66 -1.88 -14.97
C PHE A 25 13.13 -3.19 -15.59
N LYS A 26 14.02 -3.92 -16.28
CA LYS A 26 13.85 -5.34 -16.54
C LYS A 26 14.10 -6.09 -15.24
N GLY A 27 13.18 -5.94 -14.30
CA GLY A 27 12.93 -6.97 -13.31
C GLY A 27 12.51 -8.26 -14.04
N PRO A 28 12.73 -9.43 -13.43
CA PRO A 28 12.38 -10.70 -14.06
C PRO A 28 10.90 -10.68 -14.43
N THR A 29 10.61 -10.75 -15.73
CA THR A 29 9.30 -11.05 -16.27
C THR A 29 8.98 -12.50 -15.91
N SER A 30 8.63 -12.75 -14.66
CA SER A 30 7.66 -13.78 -14.36
C SER A 30 6.32 -13.15 -14.70
N GLU A 31 5.56 -13.77 -15.60
CA GLU A 31 4.16 -13.46 -15.84
C GLU A 31 3.31 -13.86 -14.62
N SER A 32 3.66 -13.34 -13.45
CA SER A 32 2.86 -13.40 -12.25
C SER A 32 1.79 -12.35 -12.44
N ALA A 33 0.59 -12.78 -12.88
CA ALA A 33 -0.58 -11.93 -12.80
C ALA A 33 -0.65 -11.34 -11.39
N SER A 34 -0.50 -10.02 -11.27
CA SER A 34 -0.54 -9.34 -9.98
C SER A 34 -2.01 -9.22 -9.58
N TYR A 35 -2.46 -10.15 -8.74
CA TYR A 35 -3.79 -10.12 -8.15
C TYR A 35 -3.78 -9.20 -6.93
N ALA A 36 -4.86 -8.45 -6.74
CA ALA A 36 -5.06 -7.67 -5.52
C ALA A 36 -5.17 -8.61 -4.32
N ALA A 37 -4.53 -8.25 -3.21
CA ALA A 37 -4.67 -8.94 -1.93
C ALA A 37 -5.95 -8.45 -1.25
N ILE A 38 -6.91 -9.36 -1.09
CA ILE A 38 -8.28 -9.06 -0.68
C ILE A 38 -8.61 -9.76 0.63
N LEU A 39 -9.30 -9.06 1.51
CA LEU A 39 -9.94 -9.56 2.72
C LEU A 39 -11.41 -9.13 2.73
N ILE A 40 -12.32 -10.05 3.06
CA ILE A 40 -13.74 -9.71 3.27
C ILE A 40 -14.01 -9.61 4.77
N VAL A 41 -14.62 -8.50 5.21
CA VAL A 41 -15.07 -8.32 6.60
C VAL A 41 -16.48 -7.71 6.56
N ASN A 42 -17.45 -8.34 7.22
CA ASN A 42 -18.85 -7.91 7.28
C ASN A 42 -19.49 -7.64 5.90
N GLY A 43 -19.13 -8.45 4.89
CA GLY A 43 -19.61 -8.38 3.52
C GLY A 43 -18.91 -7.32 2.65
N ASP A 44 -18.06 -6.48 3.25
CA ASP A 44 -17.29 -5.45 2.56
C ASP A 44 -15.91 -5.98 2.15
N GLN A 45 -15.45 -5.53 0.98
CA GLN A 45 -14.14 -5.87 0.43
C GLN A 45 -13.08 -4.88 0.91
N TYR A 46 -11.96 -5.40 1.39
CA TYR A 46 -10.79 -4.62 1.80
C TYR A 46 -9.57 -5.05 1.00
N LEU A 47 -8.74 -4.08 0.61
CA LEU A 47 -7.55 -4.29 -0.19
C LEU A 47 -6.31 -3.99 0.65
N SER A 48 -5.28 -4.83 0.55
CA SER A 48 -3.96 -4.45 1.04
C SER A 48 -3.46 -3.26 0.24
N VAL A 49 -2.96 -2.25 0.95
CA VAL A 49 -2.30 -1.08 0.35
C VAL A 49 -0.79 -1.29 0.17
N GLY A 50 -0.29 -2.50 0.46
CA GLY A 50 1.13 -2.87 0.32
C GLY A 50 2.05 -2.17 1.31
N THR A 51 1.51 -1.38 2.24
CA THR A 51 2.25 -0.73 3.33
C THR A 51 1.98 -1.46 4.65
N LYS A 52 3.05 -1.62 5.43
CA LYS A 52 2.95 -1.95 6.85
C LYS A 52 2.48 -0.70 7.59
N ASN A 53 1.71 -0.86 8.67
CA ASN A 53 1.13 0.21 9.47
C ASN A 53 2.13 1.32 9.84
N GLN A 54 3.40 1.00 10.14
CA GLN A 54 4.45 1.99 10.48
C GLN A 54 4.07 3.04 11.54
N GLY A 55 3.05 2.75 12.37
CA GLY A 55 2.52 3.67 13.38
C GLY A 55 1.51 4.70 12.87
N GLU A 56 1.00 4.56 11.64
CA GLU A 56 -0.06 5.39 11.08
C GLU A 56 -1.39 5.19 11.83
N TYR A 57 -1.71 3.95 12.16
CA TYR A 57 -2.92 3.54 12.87
C TYR A 57 -2.61 2.89 14.21
N THR A 58 -3.52 3.07 15.18
CA THR A 58 -3.44 2.44 16.48
C THR A 58 -4.32 1.20 16.51
N LEU A 59 -3.77 0.07 16.99
CA LEU A 59 -4.54 -1.15 17.24
C LEU A 59 -5.78 -0.89 18.11
N GLY A 60 -6.92 -1.35 17.61
CA GLY A 60 -8.20 -1.44 18.31
C GLY A 60 -8.45 -2.83 18.88
N GLU A 61 -9.66 -3.34 18.67
CA GLU A 61 -10.10 -4.65 19.18
C GLU A 61 -9.84 -5.75 18.15
N GLU A 62 -9.69 -7.01 18.61
CA GLU A 62 -9.74 -8.18 17.72
C GLU A 62 -11.15 -8.29 17.14
N VAL A 63 -11.26 -8.19 15.82
CA VAL A 63 -12.53 -8.29 15.08
C VAL A 63 -12.82 -9.73 14.69
N GLY A 64 -11.76 -10.50 14.45
CA GLY A 64 -11.86 -11.90 14.12
C GLY A 64 -10.55 -12.46 13.57
N LYS A 65 -10.66 -13.61 12.92
CA LYS A 65 -9.53 -14.30 12.29
C LYS A 65 -9.95 -14.73 10.90
N VAL A 66 -9.00 -14.76 9.97
CA VAL A 66 -9.22 -15.30 8.63
C VAL A 66 -9.73 -16.73 8.74
N ALA A 67 -10.94 -16.97 8.25
CA ALA A 67 -11.62 -18.25 8.35
C ALA A 67 -11.28 -19.18 7.18
N THR A 68 -10.97 -18.61 6.00
CA THR A 68 -10.69 -19.39 4.80
C THR A 68 -9.69 -18.68 3.91
N ARG A 69 -8.64 -19.41 3.50
CA ARG A 69 -7.69 -18.97 2.47
C ARG A 69 -8.11 -19.50 1.10
N LEU A 70 -8.23 -18.60 0.13
CA LEU A 70 -8.49 -18.91 -1.27
C LEU A 70 -7.22 -18.75 -2.13
N PRO A 71 -7.18 -19.36 -3.33
CA PRO A 71 -6.12 -19.08 -4.29
C PRO A 71 -6.07 -17.59 -4.68
N PRO A 72 -4.88 -17.02 -4.98
CA PRO A 72 -4.71 -15.59 -5.28
C PRO A 72 -5.64 -15.03 -6.37
N GLU A 73 -5.94 -15.84 -7.39
CA GLU A 73 -6.79 -15.49 -8.53
C GLU A 73 -8.30 -15.56 -8.24
N VAL A 74 -8.70 -16.11 -7.09
CA VAL A 74 -10.11 -16.30 -6.71
C VAL A 74 -10.57 -15.13 -5.84
N LEU A 75 -11.63 -14.44 -6.27
CA LEU A 75 -12.27 -13.38 -5.49
C LEU A 75 -13.01 -13.96 -4.28
N PRO A 76 -12.62 -13.63 -3.04
CA PRO A 76 -13.36 -14.03 -1.84
C PRO A 76 -14.72 -13.33 -1.78
N LYS A 77 -15.69 -13.97 -1.13
CA LYS A 77 -17.08 -13.47 -1.00
C LYS A 77 -17.68 -13.65 0.39
N ASP A 78 -17.20 -14.65 1.12
CA ASP A 78 -17.68 -14.95 2.46
C ASP A 78 -16.89 -14.15 3.51
N ASP A 79 -17.54 -13.85 4.64
CA ASP A 79 -16.90 -13.12 5.74
C ASP A 79 -15.64 -13.81 6.24
N PHE A 80 -14.60 -13.01 6.48
CA PHE A 80 -13.28 -13.43 6.90
C PHE A 80 -12.57 -14.36 5.90
N ALA A 81 -12.97 -14.37 4.63
CA ALA A 81 -12.21 -15.02 3.57
C ALA A 81 -11.16 -14.08 2.97
N SER A 82 -10.01 -14.63 2.60
CA SER A 82 -8.94 -13.90 1.92
C SER A 82 -8.28 -14.74 0.82
N ASN A 83 -7.86 -14.11 -0.28
CA ASN A 83 -7.03 -14.74 -1.31
C ASN A 83 -5.52 -14.57 -1.06
N TYR A 84 -5.15 -13.90 0.04
CA TYR A 84 -3.78 -13.49 0.34
C TYR A 84 -3.31 -13.94 1.73
N LEU A 85 -4.16 -13.78 2.74
CA LEU A 85 -3.87 -14.08 4.13
C LEU A 85 -4.06 -15.56 4.45
N ASP A 86 -3.26 -16.08 5.39
CA ASP A 86 -3.39 -17.45 5.86
C ASP A 86 -4.59 -17.63 6.81
N GLU A 87 -5.12 -18.85 6.88
CA GLU A 87 -6.17 -19.17 7.84
C GLU A 87 -5.67 -19.01 9.28
N GLY A 88 -6.47 -18.37 10.11
CA GLY A 88 -6.17 -18.08 11.50
C GLY A 88 -5.44 -16.75 11.75
N THR A 89 -5.00 -16.04 10.70
CA THR A 89 -4.42 -14.69 10.85
C THR A 89 -5.40 -13.74 11.53
N ILE A 90 -4.93 -13.02 12.55
CA ILE A 90 -5.76 -12.13 13.37
C ILE A 90 -6.00 -10.79 12.66
N ILE A 91 -7.24 -10.31 12.73
CA ILE A 91 -7.71 -9.06 12.15
C ILE A 91 -8.12 -8.13 13.30
N TYR A 92 -7.52 -6.95 13.33
CA TYR A 92 -7.80 -5.93 14.32
C TYR A 92 -8.45 -4.71 13.67
N SER A 93 -9.41 -4.10 14.36
CA SER A 93 -9.86 -2.76 14.02
C SER A 93 -8.76 -1.74 14.33
N VAL A 94 -8.91 -0.53 13.80
CA VAL A 94 -8.12 0.62 14.26
C VAL A 94 -9.01 1.59 15.04
N LYS A 95 -8.39 2.51 15.78
CA LYS A 95 -9.14 3.51 16.57
C LYS A 95 -9.57 4.71 15.73
N GLU A 96 -8.86 4.94 14.64
CA GLU A 96 -8.93 6.17 13.84
C GLU A 96 -10.03 6.09 12.76
N ASP A 97 -10.20 4.92 12.13
CA ASP A 97 -11.06 4.74 10.96
C ASP A 97 -11.72 3.34 10.97
N ASN A 98 -13.04 3.28 10.82
CA ASN A 98 -13.78 2.01 10.78
C ASN A 98 -13.75 1.32 9.40
N GLU A 99 -13.12 1.95 8.41
CA GLU A 99 -12.90 1.42 7.06
C GLU A 99 -11.46 0.91 6.86
N VAL A 100 -10.69 0.82 7.95
CA VAL A 100 -9.32 0.32 7.96
C VAL A 100 -9.18 -0.82 8.96
N PHE A 101 -8.44 -1.86 8.56
CA PHE A 101 -8.05 -2.97 9.41
C PHE A 101 -6.53 -3.15 9.43
N LEU A 102 -6.03 -3.61 10.57
CA LEU A 102 -4.66 -4.07 10.74
C LEU A 102 -4.66 -5.58 10.87
N VAL A 103 -3.79 -6.22 10.10
CA VAL A 103 -3.68 -7.68 10.05
C VAL A 103 -2.28 -8.10 10.46
N GLU A 104 -2.16 -9.12 11.32
CA GLU A 104 -0.85 -9.63 11.75
C GLU A 104 -0.04 -10.15 10.56
N THR A 105 1.25 -9.84 10.58
CA THR A 105 2.22 -10.47 9.69
C THR A 105 3.02 -11.53 10.44
N ASN A 106 3.93 -12.22 9.75
CA ASN A 106 4.86 -13.16 10.39
C ASN A 106 5.97 -12.47 11.22
N GLU A 107 6.02 -11.13 11.22
CA GLU A 107 6.96 -10.33 12.01
C GLU A 107 6.24 -9.76 13.25
N GLU A 108 6.91 -9.82 14.40
CA GLU A 108 6.39 -9.28 15.66
C GLU A 108 6.17 -7.76 15.58
N ASP A 109 5.04 -7.28 16.09
CA ASP A 109 4.62 -5.87 16.07
C ASP A 109 4.53 -5.23 14.68
N VAL A 110 4.44 -6.04 13.63
CA VAL A 110 4.29 -5.59 12.25
C VAL A 110 2.93 -6.01 11.72
N TYR A 111 2.17 -4.99 11.31
CA TYR A 111 0.81 -5.15 10.81
C TYR A 111 0.73 -4.65 9.38
N GLU A 112 0.03 -5.40 8.54
CA GLU A 112 -0.33 -4.97 7.18
C GLU A 112 -1.65 -4.20 7.22
N VAL A 113 -1.74 -3.15 6.40
CA VAL A 113 -2.91 -2.27 6.34
C VAL A 113 -3.85 -2.73 5.24
N PHE A 114 -5.12 -2.90 5.59
CA PHE A 114 -6.20 -3.20 4.67
C PHE A 114 -7.24 -2.07 4.71
N GLU A 115 -7.54 -1.48 3.55
CA GLU A 115 -8.48 -0.38 3.40
C GLU A 115 -9.71 -0.83 2.61
N LYS A 116 -10.90 -0.31 2.98
CA LYS A 116 -12.13 -0.63 2.28
C LYS A 116 -12.05 -0.23 0.81
N SER A 117 -12.38 -1.17 -0.07
CA SER A 117 -12.54 -0.90 -1.50
C SER A 117 -13.77 -0.03 -1.72
N SER A 118 -13.58 1.11 -2.39
CA SER A 118 -14.64 2.07 -2.73
C SER A 118 -15.75 1.49 -3.62
#